data_AF-A0A4R8MFX7-F1
#
_entry.id   AF-A0A4R8MFX7-F1
#
_cell.length_a   1.000
_cell.length_b   1.000
_cell.length_c   1.000
_cell.angle_alpha   90.00
_cell.angle_beta   90.00
_cell.angle_gamma   90.00
#
_symmetry.space_group_name_H-M   'P 1'
#
loop_
_entity.id
_entity.type
_entity.pdbx_description
1 polymer ?
#
loop_
_entity_poly.entity_id
_entity_poly.type
_entity_poly.pdbx_seq_one_letter_code
_entity_poly.pdbx_strand_id
1 'polypeptide(L)'
;MKNLTLLALFMLTLVSCKETEKKTELKQEIVKEQKIENSLTKEEKIYIINRFNEFKEIKLELNNTNKNSIGKLNKKINDLENFPNWFSKNTQEIRHLRLLKTFLNDLGNGIAINNKQLIEIAKNDFDKYSSELENLLNNN
;
A
#
# COMPACT_ATOMS: atom_id res chain seq x y z
N MET A 1 -10.57 75.22 -30.15
CA MET A 1 -11.71 74.42 -29.66
C MET A 1 -11.14 73.21 -28.95
N LYS A 2 -11.11 73.27 -27.61
CA LYS A 2 -11.93 72.48 -26.67
C LYS A 2 -11.45 71.03 -26.45
N ASN A 3 -10.83 70.87 -25.28
CA ASN A 3 -11.01 69.81 -24.27
C ASN A 3 -10.37 68.43 -24.44
N LEU A 4 -9.33 68.22 -23.61
CA LEU A 4 -9.15 67.05 -22.74
C LEU A 4 -10.43 66.71 -21.94
N THR A 5 -10.70 65.42 -21.77
CA THR A 5 -11.39 64.75 -20.65
C THR A 5 -11.30 63.26 -21.01
N LEU A 6 -10.60 62.33 -20.33
CA LEU A 6 -10.38 62.09 -18.90
C LEU A 6 -11.66 62.18 -18.06
N LEU A 7 -12.42 61.08 -18.02
CA LEU A 7 -13.28 60.70 -16.90
C LEU A 7 -12.88 59.26 -16.53
N ALA A 8 -12.20 59.06 -15.41
CA ALA A 8 -12.71 59.01 -14.03
C ALA A 8 -13.00 57.54 -13.66
N LEU A 9 -12.12 56.87 -12.92
CA LEU A 9 -11.88 57.01 -11.47
C LEU A 9 -13.06 56.44 -10.67
N PHE A 10 -12.84 55.29 -10.03
CA PHE A 10 -13.32 54.85 -8.71
C PHE A 10 -12.63 53.49 -8.46
N MET A 11 -11.44 53.40 -7.86
CA MET A 11 -11.17 53.48 -6.41
C MET A 11 -12.30 52.93 -5.55
N LEU A 12 -12.17 51.67 -5.13
CA LEU A 12 -12.65 51.26 -3.82
C LEU A 12 -11.55 50.48 -3.10
N THR A 13 -11.19 51.09 -1.99
CA THR A 13 -10.05 50.88 -1.12
C THR A 13 -10.23 49.67 -0.22
N LEU A 14 -9.10 49.01 0.04
CA LEU A 14 -8.82 48.29 1.26
C LEU A 14 -9.28 49.11 2.48
N VAL A 15 -10.21 48.56 3.26
CA VAL A 15 -10.45 48.99 4.65
C VAL A 15 -9.86 47.94 5.56
N SER A 16 -9.03 48.46 6.46
CA SER A 16 -8.14 47.83 7.41
C SER A 16 -8.81 47.71 8.80
N CYS A 17 -8.07 47.03 9.69
CA CYS A 17 -8.12 47.05 11.16
C CYS A 17 -9.16 46.16 11.83
N LYS A 18 -8.90 45.53 12.97
CA LYS A 18 -7.73 45.06 13.76
C LYS A 18 -8.36 44.69 15.11
N GLU A 19 -7.68 43.83 15.88
CA GLU A 19 -7.88 43.57 17.32
C GLU A 19 -9.10 42.74 17.74
N THR A 20 -8.85 41.52 18.22
CA THR A 20 -8.71 41.31 19.68
C THR A 20 -8.20 39.90 20.00
N GLU A 21 -7.09 39.86 20.74
CA GLU A 21 -6.63 38.71 21.49
C GLU A 21 -7.58 38.38 22.66
N LYS A 22 -7.52 37.11 23.10
CA LYS A 22 -8.03 36.50 24.35
C LYS A 22 -9.37 35.76 24.29
N LYS A 23 -9.28 34.54 24.84
CA LYS A 23 -10.32 33.60 25.29
C LYS A 23 -10.81 32.56 24.27
N THR A 24 -10.02 31.51 24.07
CA THR A 24 -10.54 30.14 24.25
C THR A 24 -9.42 29.16 24.61
N GLU A 25 -8.76 29.36 25.75
CA GLU A 25 -8.30 28.22 26.54
C GLU A 25 -9.49 27.79 27.40
N LEU A 26 -10.11 26.65 27.07
CA LEU A 26 -10.41 25.56 28.02
C LEU A 26 -11.35 24.53 27.36
N LYS A 27 -10.83 23.30 27.30
CA LYS A 27 -11.53 22.03 27.51
C LYS A 27 -12.64 21.64 26.54
N GLN A 28 -12.31 20.66 25.71
CA GLN A 28 -13.00 19.38 25.49
C GLN A 28 -12.45 18.89 24.15
N GLU A 29 -11.89 17.72 23.97
CA GLU A 29 -11.87 16.52 24.78
C GLU A 29 -10.68 15.73 24.27
N ILE A 30 -10.20 14.82 25.11
CA ILE A 30 -9.13 13.92 24.79
C ILE A 30 -9.56 13.07 23.60
N VAL A 31 -9.27 13.50 22.37
CA VAL A 31 -9.02 12.57 21.28
C VAL A 31 -7.61 12.06 21.55
N LYS A 32 -7.49 11.23 22.60
CA LYS A 32 -6.79 9.98 22.38
C LYS A 32 -7.54 9.40 21.19
N GLU A 33 -7.07 9.71 19.98
CA GLU A 33 -7.07 8.71 18.94
C GLU A 33 -6.47 7.54 19.68
N GLN A 34 -7.34 6.63 20.13
CA GLN A 34 -6.91 5.28 20.41
C GLN A 34 -6.15 4.98 19.13
N LYS A 35 -4.82 4.98 19.22
CA LYS A 35 -4.00 4.17 18.32
C LYS A 35 -4.65 2.81 18.52
N ILE A 36 -5.65 2.52 17.69
CA ILE A 36 -6.16 1.18 17.54
C ILE A 36 -4.89 0.45 17.26
N GLU A 37 -4.53 -0.38 18.23
CA GLU A 37 -3.34 -1.21 18.16
C GLU A 37 -3.58 -2.02 16.89
N ASN A 38 -3.08 -1.52 15.76
CA ASN A 38 -3.10 -2.17 14.46
C ASN A 38 -2.04 -3.28 14.49
N SER A 39 -1.97 -3.97 15.62
CA SER A 39 -1.18 -5.15 15.83
C SER A 39 -2.03 -6.34 15.41
N LEU A 40 -1.32 -7.35 14.94
CA LEU A 40 -1.92 -8.61 14.57
C LEU A 40 -2.06 -9.47 15.82
N THR A 41 -3.18 -10.18 15.94
CA THR A 41 -3.29 -11.24 16.94
C THR A 41 -2.35 -12.39 16.59
N LYS A 42 -2.14 -13.32 17.52
CA LYS A 42 -1.33 -14.52 17.26
C LYS A 42 -1.91 -15.35 16.13
N GLU A 43 -3.24 -15.49 16.08
CA GLU A 43 -3.95 -16.24 15.06
C GLU A 43 -3.81 -15.58 13.67
N GLU A 44 -3.88 -14.25 13.62
CA GLU A 44 -3.68 -13.48 12.39
C GLU A 44 -2.22 -13.61 11.89
N LYS A 45 -1.24 -13.60 12.78
CA LYS A 45 0.17 -13.87 12.45
C LYS A 45 0.36 -15.29 11.91
N ILE A 46 -0.24 -16.29 12.56
CA ILE A 46 -0.20 -17.70 12.09
C ILE A 46 -0.79 -17.80 10.68
N TYR A 47 -1.91 -17.14 10.41
CA TYR A 47 -2.49 -17.09 9.06
C TYR A 47 -1.50 -16.50 8.05
N ILE A 48 -0.86 -15.37 8.38
CA ILE A 48 0.12 -14.73 7.51
C ILE A 48 1.32 -15.65 7.25
N ILE A 49 1.84 -16.33 8.29
CA ILE A 49 2.93 -17.30 8.16
C ILE A 49 2.55 -18.44 7.21
N ASN A 50 1.36 -19.01 7.37
CA ASN A 50 0.88 -20.10 6.53
C ASN A 50 0.77 -19.65 5.06
N ARG A 51 0.18 -18.48 4.82
CA ARG A 51 0.04 -17.93 3.46
C ARG A 51 1.40 -17.54 2.87
N PHE A 52 2.32 -17.05 3.68
CA PHE A 52 3.69 -16.76 3.26
C PHE A 52 4.43 -18.02 2.83
N ASN A 53 4.29 -19.13 3.57
CA ASN A 53 4.88 -20.42 3.19
C ASN A 53 4.29 -20.95 1.88
N GLU A 54 2.97 -20.86 1.70
CA GLU A 54 2.29 -21.22 0.45
C GLU A 54 2.82 -20.40 -0.75
N PHE A 55 3.08 -19.10 -0.55
CA PHE A 55 3.68 -18.26 -1.59
C PHE A 55 5.11 -18.66 -1.94
N LYS A 56 5.94 -19.04 -0.94
CA LYS A 56 7.30 -19.56 -1.20
C LYS A 56 7.27 -20.85 -2.01
N GLU A 57 6.35 -21.75 -1.70
CA GLU A 57 6.16 -22.99 -2.47
C GLU A 57 5.76 -22.70 -3.93
N ILE A 58 4.80 -21.79 -4.14
CA ILE A 58 4.40 -21.38 -5.49
C ILE A 58 5.57 -20.74 -6.25
N LYS A 59 6.38 -19.90 -5.60
CA LYS A 59 7.57 -19.31 -6.22
C LYS A 59 8.54 -20.40 -6.71
N LEU A 60 8.76 -21.44 -5.92
CA LEU A 60 9.60 -22.58 -6.29
C LEU A 60 9.01 -23.35 -7.48
N GLU A 61 7.69 -23.58 -7.48
CA GLU A 61 7.00 -24.21 -8.61
C GLU A 61 7.15 -23.36 -9.89
N LEU A 62 6.95 -22.04 -9.81
CA LEU A 62 7.10 -21.09 -10.92
C LEU A 62 8.53 -21.12 -11.49
N ASN A 63 9.56 -21.14 -10.63
CA ASN A 63 10.96 -21.17 -11.06
C ASN A 63 11.32 -22.39 -11.91
N ASN A 64 10.62 -23.50 -11.68
CA ASN A 64 10.82 -24.76 -12.37
C ASN A 64 9.81 -24.98 -13.53
N THR A 65 8.94 -24.00 -13.78
CA THR A 65 7.85 -24.13 -14.75
C THR A 65 8.17 -23.51 -16.09
N ASN A 66 7.81 -24.24 -17.14
CA ASN A 66 7.95 -23.81 -18.53
C ASN A 66 6.71 -23.00 -18.93
N LYS A 67 6.83 -22.10 -19.91
CA LYS A 67 5.70 -21.29 -20.41
C LYS A 67 4.45 -22.09 -20.79
N ASN A 68 4.60 -23.34 -21.22
CA ASN A 68 3.51 -24.20 -21.68
C ASN A 68 2.62 -24.76 -20.55
N SER A 69 3.05 -24.69 -19.29
CA SER A 69 2.33 -25.25 -18.13
C SER A 69 1.98 -24.20 -17.06
N ILE A 70 2.25 -22.92 -17.33
CA ILE A 70 2.08 -21.82 -16.37
C ILE A 70 0.62 -21.52 -16.02
N GLY A 71 -0.33 -21.85 -16.90
CA GLY A 71 -1.74 -21.50 -16.71
C GLY A 71 -2.36 -22.08 -15.43
N LYS A 72 -1.94 -23.28 -15.01
CA LYS A 72 -2.40 -23.90 -13.75
C LYS A 72 -1.89 -23.13 -12.53
N LEU A 73 -0.64 -22.68 -12.56
CA LEU A 73 -0.04 -21.90 -11.47
C LEU A 73 -0.64 -20.51 -11.38
N ASN A 74 -0.87 -19.82 -12.50
CA ASN A 74 -1.54 -18.52 -12.49
C ASN A 74 -2.96 -18.62 -11.94
N LYS A 75 -3.68 -19.70 -12.26
CA LYS A 75 -4.98 -19.97 -11.63
C LYS A 75 -4.84 -20.15 -10.10
N LYS A 76 -3.89 -20.98 -9.65
CA LYS A 76 -3.60 -21.18 -8.22
C LYS A 76 -3.31 -19.85 -7.51
N ILE A 77 -2.53 -18.95 -8.10
CA ILE A 77 -2.22 -17.64 -7.50
C ILE A 77 -3.47 -16.76 -7.41
N ASN A 78 -4.30 -16.75 -8.45
CA ASN A 78 -5.55 -15.97 -8.46
C ASN A 78 -6.55 -16.48 -7.42
N ASP A 79 -6.67 -17.80 -7.25
CA ASP A 79 -7.56 -18.41 -6.25
C ASP A 79 -7.19 -18.00 -4.80
N LEU A 80 -5.97 -17.50 -4.57
CA LEU A 80 -5.51 -16.93 -3.29
C LEU A 80 -5.94 -15.47 -3.08
N GLU A 81 -6.91 -14.93 -3.83
CA GLU A 81 -7.52 -13.60 -3.61
C GLU A 81 -8.36 -13.51 -2.34
N ASN A 82 -8.88 -14.62 -1.85
CA ASN A 82 -9.81 -14.63 -0.74
C ASN A 82 -9.07 -14.47 0.59
N PHE A 83 -8.94 -13.22 1.03
CA PHE A 83 -8.44 -12.87 2.35
C PHE A 83 -9.60 -12.66 3.34
N PRO A 84 -9.42 -12.99 4.63
CA PRO A 84 -10.41 -12.68 5.67
C PRO A 84 -10.66 -11.18 5.81
N ASN A 85 -11.82 -10.78 6.33
CA ASN A 85 -12.18 -9.36 6.52
C ASN A 85 -11.14 -8.57 7.35
N TRP A 86 -10.55 -9.19 8.37
CA TRP A 86 -9.52 -8.56 9.21
C TRP A 86 -8.24 -8.23 8.43
N PHE A 87 -8.03 -8.84 7.26
CA PHE A 87 -6.89 -8.55 6.39
C PHE A 87 -6.95 -7.14 5.76
N SER A 88 -8.04 -6.39 6.00
CA SER A 88 -8.15 -4.95 5.73
C SER A 88 -7.29 -4.08 6.65
N LYS A 89 -6.78 -4.63 7.77
CA LYS A 89 -5.83 -3.95 8.67
C LYS A 89 -4.61 -3.45 7.90
N ASN A 90 -4.11 -2.29 8.29
CA ASN A 90 -3.03 -1.60 7.61
C ASN A 90 -1.66 -1.86 8.26
N THR A 91 -1.32 -3.13 8.51
CA THR A 91 -0.05 -3.52 9.13
C THR A 91 1.04 -3.73 8.07
N GLN A 92 2.31 -3.67 8.47
CA GLN A 92 3.41 -3.88 7.53
C GLN A 92 3.42 -5.31 6.98
N GLU A 93 3.14 -6.31 7.82
CA GLU A 93 3.09 -7.72 7.45
C GLU A 93 2.04 -7.98 6.37
N ILE A 94 0.83 -7.43 6.53
CA ILE A 94 -0.24 -7.54 5.54
C ILE A 94 0.18 -6.90 4.22
N ARG A 95 0.80 -5.72 4.26
CA ARG A 95 1.29 -5.04 3.03
C ARG A 95 2.33 -5.89 2.30
N HIS A 96 3.31 -6.43 3.02
CA HIS A 96 4.35 -7.26 2.43
C HIS A 96 3.76 -8.54 1.85
N LEU A 97 2.85 -9.20 2.56
CA LEU A 97 2.19 -10.40 2.05
C LEU A 97 1.40 -10.12 0.76
N ARG A 98 0.71 -8.97 0.64
CA ARG A 98 0.05 -8.55 -0.61
C ARG A 98 1.05 -8.33 -1.74
N LEU A 99 2.17 -7.68 -1.47
CA LEU A 99 3.23 -7.44 -2.46
C LEU A 99 3.81 -8.76 -2.98
N LEU A 100 4.08 -9.73 -2.10
CA LEU A 100 4.55 -11.06 -2.50
C LEU A 100 3.60 -11.73 -3.49
N LYS A 101 2.29 -11.62 -3.28
CA LYS A 101 1.30 -12.12 -4.23
C LYS A 101 1.41 -11.41 -5.59
N THR A 102 1.52 -10.09 -5.60
CA THR A 102 1.70 -9.31 -6.83
C THR A 102 2.94 -9.79 -7.59
N PHE A 103 4.06 -9.99 -6.90
CA PHE A 103 5.28 -10.47 -7.54
C PHE A 103 5.16 -11.91 -8.07
N LEU A 104 4.38 -12.79 -7.42
CA LEU A 104 4.06 -14.11 -7.99
C LEU A 104 3.26 -13.98 -9.29
N ASN A 105 2.28 -13.07 -9.34
CA ASN A 105 1.52 -12.78 -10.56
C ASN A 105 2.44 -12.24 -11.67
N ASP A 106 3.32 -11.30 -11.35
CA ASP A 106 4.28 -10.74 -12.30
C ASP A 106 5.26 -11.79 -12.81
N LEU A 107 5.75 -12.66 -11.92
CA LEU A 107 6.60 -13.80 -12.30
C LEU A 107 5.86 -14.77 -13.22
N GLY A 108 4.64 -15.15 -12.87
CA GLY A 108 3.80 -16.03 -13.68
C GLY A 108 3.49 -15.44 -15.07
N ASN A 109 3.17 -14.15 -15.12
CA ASN A 109 2.96 -13.41 -16.37
C ASN A 109 4.25 -13.33 -17.19
N GLY A 110 5.38 -13.01 -16.56
CA GLY A 110 6.69 -12.95 -17.19
C GLY A 110 7.08 -14.28 -17.83
N ILE A 111 6.84 -15.41 -17.15
CA ILE A 111 7.06 -16.75 -17.70
C ILE A 111 6.15 -17.01 -18.90
N ALA A 112 4.85 -16.66 -18.80
CA ALA A 112 3.88 -16.89 -19.86
C ALA A 112 4.25 -16.18 -21.18
N ILE A 113 4.75 -14.93 -21.08
CA ILE A 113 5.15 -14.12 -22.24
C ILE A 113 6.66 -14.19 -22.55
N ASN A 114 7.42 -15.01 -21.82
CA ASN A 114 8.88 -15.12 -21.94
C ASN A 114 9.63 -13.78 -21.80
N ASN A 115 9.17 -12.90 -20.91
CA ASN A 115 9.80 -11.62 -20.62
C ASN A 115 10.84 -11.78 -19.49
N LYS A 116 12.11 -11.89 -19.88
CA LYS A 116 13.24 -12.10 -18.95
C LYS A 116 13.39 -11.00 -17.91
N GLN A 117 13.18 -9.73 -18.30
CA GLN A 117 13.33 -8.60 -17.40
C GLN A 117 12.26 -8.63 -16.31
N LEU A 118 11.00 -8.89 -16.67
CA LEU A 118 9.91 -9.01 -15.71
C LEU A 118 10.14 -10.20 -14.75
N ILE A 119 10.60 -11.34 -15.28
CA ILE A 119 10.95 -12.51 -14.47
C ILE A 119 12.03 -12.17 -13.44
N GLU A 120 13.08 -11.47 -13.86
CA GLU A 120 14.19 -11.10 -12.97
C GLU A 120 13.75 -10.11 -11.88
N ILE A 121 13.03 -9.05 -12.25
CA ILE A 121 12.52 -8.05 -11.30
C ILE A 121 11.59 -8.73 -10.28
N ALA A 122 10.60 -9.50 -10.76
CA ALA A 122 9.63 -10.16 -9.88
C ALA A 122 10.31 -11.15 -8.92
N LYS A 123 11.34 -11.89 -9.35
CA LYS A 123 12.11 -12.78 -8.48
C LYS A 123 12.83 -12.01 -7.38
N ASN A 124 13.56 -10.96 -7.75
CA ASN A 124 14.36 -10.17 -6.83
C ASN A 124 13.48 -9.45 -5.80
N ASP A 125 12.37 -8.85 -6.26
CA ASP A 125 11.42 -8.19 -5.37
C ASP A 125 10.73 -9.20 -4.45
N PHE A 126 10.33 -10.37 -4.96
CA PHE A 126 9.79 -11.43 -4.10
C PHE A 126 10.78 -11.83 -3.00
N ASP A 127 12.05 -12.03 -3.33
CA ASP A 127 13.07 -12.41 -2.35
C ASP A 127 13.31 -11.33 -1.31
N LYS A 128 13.46 -10.07 -1.74
CA LYS A 128 13.63 -8.93 -0.85
C LYS A 128 12.48 -8.82 0.15
N TYR A 129 11.24 -8.77 -0.34
CA TYR A 129 10.07 -8.59 0.52
C TYR A 129 9.74 -9.84 1.35
N SER A 130 10.22 -11.02 0.93
CA SER A 130 10.12 -12.25 1.74
C SER A 130 11.01 -12.16 2.96
N SER A 131 12.26 -11.73 2.80
CA SER A 131 13.18 -11.51 3.93
C SER A 131 12.69 -10.41 4.87
N GLU A 132 12.15 -9.32 4.32
CA GLU A 132 11.55 -8.24 5.13
C GLU A 132 10.33 -8.75 5.92
N LEU A 133 9.44 -9.52 5.30
CA LEU A 133 8.29 -10.11 5.99
C LEU A 133 8.71 -11.10 7.08
N GLU A 134 9.68 -11.97 6.81
CA GLU A 134 10.20 -12.92 7.78
C GLU A 134 10.81 -12.20 9.01
N ASN A 135 11.53 -11.11 8.79
CA ASN A 135 12.03 -10.26 9.88
C ASN A 135 10.90 -9.62 10.70
N LEU A 136 9.82 -9.16 10.06
CA LEU A 136 8.67 -8.59 10.77
C LEU A 136 7.94 -9.64 11.62
N LEU A 137 7.86 -10.88 11.13
CA LEU A 137 7.19 -11.98 11.83
C LEU A 137 8.02 -12.56 12.99
N ASN A 138 9.35 -12.47 12.93
CA ASN A 138 10.25 -12.99 13.97
C ASN A 138 10.55 -11.98 15.10
N ASN A 139 10.44 -10.67 14.83
CA ASN A 139 10.83 -9.61 15.77
C ASN A 139 9.66 -8.96 16.54
N ASN A 140 8.43 -9.50 16.43
CA ASN A 140 7.21 -9.00 17.09
C ASN A 140 6.38 -10.15 17.67
#